data_AF-A0A947FCT7-F1
#
_entry.id   AF-A0A947FCT7-F1
#
_cell.length_a   1.000
_cell.length_b   1.000
_cell.length_c   1.000
_cell.angle_alpha   90.00
_cell.angle_beta   90.00
_cell.angle_gamma   90.00
#
_symmetry.space_group_name_H-M   'P 1'
#
loop_
_entity.id
_entity.type
_entity.pdbx_description
1 polymer ?
#
loop_
_entity_poly.entity_id
_entity_poly.type
_entity_poly.pdbx_seq_one_letter_code
_entity_poly.pdbx_strand_id
1 'polypeptide(L)'
;MMPRLGQRYELEIETISKPNAEYLTDEYFELDLPVAPAVMVAEEIVVEGSDIPEDELEAVICRHLGLPPPEQKKKGVLGRLFK
;
A
#
# COMPACT_ATOMS: atom_id res chain seq x y z
N MET A 1 4.26 -7.57 -3.98
CA MET A 1 4.97 -7.42 -2.69
C MET A 1 5.70 -6.09 -2.67
N MET A 2 5.75 -5.44 -1.50
CA MET A 2 6.24 -4.06 -1.28
C MET A 2 7.64 -3.96 -0.61
N PRO A 3 8.72 -4.63 -1.09
CA PRO A 3 10.03 -4.55 -0.43
C PRO A 3 10.63 -3.14 -0.39
N ARG A 4 10.29 -2.29 -1.37
CA ARG A 4 10.98 -1.01 -1.58
C ARG A 4 10.61 0.07 -0.55
N LEU A 5 9.36 0.10 -0.09
CA LEU A 5 8.92 1.10 0.90
C LEU A 5 9.46 0.80 2.30
N GLY A 6 9.45 -0.47 2.71
CA GLY A 6 10.02 -0.91 3.99
C GLY A 6 11.54 -0.77 4.11
N GLN A 7 12.24 -0.64 2.99
CA GLN A 7 13.68 -0.32 2.99
C GLN A 7 13.94 1.19 3.10
N ARG A 8 13.00 2.02 2.64
CA ARG A 8 13.16 3.48 2.58
C ARG A 8 12.73 4.18 3.86
N TYR A 9 11.69 3.65 4.51
CA TYR A 9 11.18 4.14 5.77
C TYR A 9 11.39 3.06 6.82
N GLU A 10 11.71 3.48 8.05
CA GLU A 10 11.75 2.58 9.19
C GLU A 10 10.31 2.21 9.57
N LEU A 11 9.81 1.12 9.00
CA LEU A 11 8.44 0.61 9.17
C LEU A 11 8.48 -0.78 9.77
N GLU A 12 7.60 -1.02 10.74
CA GLU A 12 7.20 -2.38 11.09
C GLU A 12 6.21 -2.88 10.03
N ILE A 13 6.53 -4.00 9.39
CA ILE A 13 5.70 -4.58 8.33
C ILE A 13 5.27 -5.97 8.75
N GLU A 14 3.96 -6.13 8.93
CA GLU A 14 3.33 -7.43 9.04
C GLU A 14 2.79 -7.86 7.67
N THR A 15 2.92 -9.15 7.33
CA THR A 15 2.34 -9.70 6.10
C THR A 15 1.59 -10.97 6.42
N ILE A 16 0.27 -10.92 6.25
CA ILE A 16 -0.61 -12.08 6.36
C ILE A 16 -0.83 -12.63 4.95
N SER A 17 -0.31 -13.82 4.68
CA SER A 17 -0.49 -14.52 3.40
C SER A 17 -1.06 -15.92 3.65
N LYS A 18 -2.27 -16.15 3.14
CA LYS A 18 -2.99 -17.41 3.22
C LYS A 18 -3.47 -17.86 1.83
N PRO A 19 -3.81 -19.14 1.63
CA PRO A 19 -4.55 -19.59 0.45
C PRO A 19 -5.88 -18.83 0.30
N ASN A 20 -6.32 -18.59 -0.93
CA ASN A 20 -7.57 -17.87 -1.20
C ASN A 20 -8.77 -18.45 -0.43
N ALA A 21 -8.87 -19.77 -0.32
CA ALA A 21 -9.95 -20.44 0.40
C ALA A 21 -10.03 -20.06 1.89
N GLU A 22 -8.90 -19.76 2.55
CA GLU A 22 -8.89 -19.37 3.96
C GLU A 22 -9.43 -17.94 4.18
N TYR A 23 -9.25 -17.05 3.21
CA TYR A 23 -9.81 -15.68 3.27
C TYR A 23 -11.33 -15.63 3.08
N LEU A 24 -11.93 -16.72 2.61
CA LEU A 24 -13.37 -16.83 2.35
C LEU A 24 -14.11 -17.59 3.46
N THR A 25 -13.46 -17.80 4.61
CA THR A 25 -14.04 -18.49 5.76
C THR A 25 -14.66 -17.51 6.74
N ASP A 26 -15.75 -17.91 7.40
CA ASP A 26 -16.39 -17.12 8.47
C ASP A 26 -15.37 -16.74 9.56
N GLU A 27 -14.45 -17.65 9.90
CA GLU A 27 -13.37 -17.42 10.85
C GLU A 27 -12.46 -16.24 10.47
N TYR A 28 -12.17 -16.06 9.17
CA TYR A 28 -11.38 -14.89 8.72
C TYR A 28 -12.20 -13.60 8.83
N PHE A 29 -13.49 -13.63 8.49
CA PHE A 29 -14.38 -12.47 8.63
C PHE A 29 -14.55 -12.03 10.09
N GLU A 30 -14.43 -12.95 11.05
CA GLU A 30 -14.44 -12.65 12.49
C GLU A 30 -13.20 -11.89 12.97
N LEU A 31 -12.11 -11.87 12.19
CA LEU A 31 -10.87 -11.17 12.56
C LEU A 31 -10.97 -9.64 12.40
N ASP A 32 -12.10 -9.12 11.89
CA ASP A 32 -12.32 -7.70 11.57
C ASP A 32 -11.20 -7.10 10.68
N LEU A 33 -10.59 -7.97 9.86
CA LEU A 33 -9.59 -7.60 8.87
C LEU A 33 -10.25 -7.28 7.53
N PRO A 34 -9.68 -6.37 6.72
CA PRO A 34 -10.19 -6.07 5.40
C PRO A 34 -10.10 -7.29 4.47
N VAL A 35 -10.98 -7.31 3.47
CA VAL A 35 -11.00 -8.32 2.41
C VAL A 35 -9.69 -8.26 1.63
N ALA A 36 -8.98 -9.39 1.61
CA ALA A 36 -7.77 -9.53 0.82
C ALA A 36 -8.08 -9.49 -0.69
N PRO A 37 -7.19 -8.91 -1.52
CA PRO A 37 -5.98 -8.20 -1.15
C PRO A 37 -6.29 -6.83 -0.51
N ALA A 38 -5.56 -6.48 0.54
CA ALA A 38 -5.72 -5.21 1.24
C ALA A 38 -4.38 -4.68 1.75
N VAL A 39 -4.30 -3.37 1.95
CA VAL A 39 -3.18 -2.70 2.61
C VAL A 39 -3.73 -1.81 3.71
N MET A 40 -3.17 -1.96 4.91
CA MET A 40 -3.42 -1.08 6.04
C MET A 40 -2.14 -0.33 6.40
N VAL A 41 -2.29 0.93 6.81
CA VAL A 41 -1.19 1.73 7.38
C VAL A 41 -1.67 2.21 8.75
N ALA A 42 -1.01 1.71 9.81
CA ALA A 42 -1.54 1.79 11.17
C ALA A 42 -2.97 1.20 11.23
N GLU A 43 -3.95 1.99 11.64
CA GLU A 43 -5.36 1.56 11.76
C GLU A 43 -6.21 1.95 10.53
N GLU A 44 -5.61 2.51 9.49
CA GLU A 44 -6.31 2.96 8.28
C GLU A 44 -6.25 1.91 7.18
N ILE A 45 -7.42 1.51 6.68
CA ILE A 45 -7.55 0.72 5.45
C ILE A 45 -7.30 1.64 4.25
N VAL A 46 -6.20 1.41 3.54
CA VAL A 46 -5.78 2.23 2.40
C VAL A 46 -6.38 1.72 1.10
N VAL A 47 -6.42 0.41 0.93
CA VAL A 47 -7.06 -0.27 -0.19
C VAL A 47 -7.58 -1.63 0.25
N GLU A 48 -8.69 -2.05 -0.32
CA GLU A 48 -9.33 -3.35 -0.08
C GLU A 48 -9.84 -3.92 -1.40
N GLY A 49 -9.76 -5.23 -1.56
CA GLY A 49 -10.19 -5.96 -2.76
C GLY A 49 -9.42 -5.61 -4.05
N SER A 50 -8.35 -4.82 -3.95
CA SER A 50 -7.58 -4.33 -5.11
C SER A 50 -6.13 -3.97 -4.73
N ASP A 51 -5.34 -3.61 -5.74
CA ASP A 51 -3.95 -3.16 -5.57
C ASP A 51 -3.88 -1.62 -5.50
N ILE A 52 -2.78 -1.08 -4.97
CA ILE A 52 -2.54 0.36 -4.85
C ILE A 52 -1.21 0.77 -5.51
N PRO A 53 -1.16 1.90 -6.23
CA PRO A 53 0.09 2.46 -6.72
C PRO A 53 1.08 2.77 -5.58
N GLU A 54 2.36 2.49 -5.81
CA GLU A 54 3.41 2.69 -4.80
C GLU A 54 3.53 4.15 -4.34
N ASP A 55 3.30 5.11 -5.22
CA ASP A 55 3.33 6.55 -4.93
C ASP A 55 2.14 7.00 -4.08
N GLU A 56 0.97 6.41 -4.30
CA GLU A 56 -0.21 6.66 -3.45
C GLU A 56 -0.02 6.08 -2.05
N LEU A 57 0.48 4.84 -1.96
CA LEU A 57 0.79 4.23 -0.67
C LEU A 57 1.90 4.98 0.09
N GLU A 58 2.95 5.40 -0.62
CA GLU A 58 4.02 6.22 -0.05
C GLU A 58 3.50 7.53 0.54
N ALA A 59 2.58 8.20 -0.15
CA ALA A 59 1.98 9.44 0.35
C ALA A 59 1.22 9.22 1.66
N VAL A 60 0.51 8.10 1.78
CA VAL A 60 -0.18 7.72 3.02
C VAL A 60 0.80 7.41 4.14
N ILE A 61 1.89 6.70 3.85
CA ILE A 61 2.97 6.44 4.82
C ILE A 61 3.59 7.76 5.30
N CYS A 62 3.97 8.67 4.40
CA CYS A 62 4.53 9.97 4.78
C CYS A 62 3.59 10.75 5.68
N ARG A 63 2.28 10.74 5.39
CA ARG A 63 1.25 11.40 6.22
C ARG A 63 1.24 10.85 7.64
N HIS A 64 1.25 9.52 7.81
CA HIS A 64 1.26 8.87 9.13
C HIS A 64 2.57 9.09 9.90
N LEU A 65 3.70 9.19 9.19
CA LEU A 65 5.00 9.49 9.79
C LEU A 65 5.23 11.00 10.06
N GLY A 66 4.30 11.88 9.68
CA GLY A 66 4.48 13.34 9.78
C GLY A 66 5.57 13.89 8.87
N LEU A 67 5.92 13.16 7.81
CA LEU A 67 6.93 13.53 6.82
C LEU A 67 6.30 14.35 5.68
N PRO A 68 7.08 15.17 4.97
CA PRO A 68 6.59 15.84 3.77
C PRO A 68 6.12 14.82 2.72
N PRO A 69 5.14 15.18 1.87
CA PRO A 69 4.71 14.33 0.77
C PRO A 69 5.90 13.92 -0.12
N PRO A 70 5.89 12.70 -0.67
CA PRO A 70 6.98 12.22 -1.50
C PRO A 70 7.12 13.04 -2.78
N GLU A 71 8.35 13.15 -3.30
CA GLU A 71 8.57 13.82 -4.58
C GLU A 71 7.81 13.08 -5.68
N GLN A 72 6.81 13.75 -6.26
CA GLN A 72 6.09 13.21 -7.41
C GLN A 72 7.11 13.04 -8.55
N LYS A 73 7.42 11.78 -8.90
CA LYS A 73 8.16 11.46 -10.11
C LYS A 73 7.32 11.94 -11.29
N LYS A 74 7.54 13.17 -11.75
CA LYS A 74 6.90 13.73 -12.93
C LYS A 74 7.05 12.73 -14.06
N LYS A 75 5.97 12.03 -14.44
CA LYS A 75 5.91 11.23 -15.66
C LYS A 75 6.27 12.18 -16.80
N GLY A 76 7.43 11.99 -17.40
CA GLY A 76 8.00 12.90 -18.37
C GLY A 76 7.08 13.05 -19.59
N VAL A 77 6.40 14.19 -19.69
CA VAL A 77 5.67 14.59 -20.92
C VAL A 77 6.51 15.55 -21.78
N LEU A 78 7.68 16.00 -21.31
CA LEU A 78 8.54 16.94 -22.06
C LEU A 78 9.39 16.29 -23.18
N GLY A 79 9.35 14.96 -23.37
CA GLY A 79 10.15 14.29 -24.41
C GLY A 79 9.50 14.23 -25.80
N ARG A 80 8.23 14.62 -25.95
CA ARG A 80 7.46 14.40 -27.20
C ARG A 80 7.24 15.67 -28.04
N LEU A 81 7.81 16.81 -27.65
CA LEU A 81 7.65 18.09 -28.36
C LEU A 81 8.93 18.60 -29.07
N PHE A 82 9.93 17.72 -29.25
CA PHE A 82 11.11 17.98 -30.08
C PHE A 82 11.21 16.93 -31.20
N LYS A 83 10.32 17.00 -32.19
CA LYS A 83 10.59 16.57 -33.56
C LYS A 83 9.69 17.33 -34.54
#